data_AF-A0A3L9FXZ7-F1
#
_entry.id   AF-A0A3L9FXZ7-F1
#
_cell.length_a   1.000
_cell.length_b   1.000
_cell.length_c   1.000
_cell.angle_alpha   90.00
_cell.angle_beta   90.00
_cell.angle_gamma   90.00
#
_symmetry.space_group_name_H-M   'P 1'
#
loop_
_entity.id
_entity.type
_entity.pdbx_description
1 polymer ?
#
loop_
_entity_poly.entity_id
_entity_poly.type
_entity_poly.pdbx_seq_one_letter_code
_entity_poly.pdbx_strand_id
1 'polypeptide(L)'
;ILVSLDKTDATIALNKAKNNLANIVRQTNKLYLQDKQYSAEVASARIQYQQSLEDYNRRVPLAKQGVISKETLEHTKDTLISSKAALNAAIQAYKANKALVMNTPLNRQPQVVEAADATKEAWLALKRTDIRSPVTGYIAQRSVQVGETVSPGQSLMAVVPARQMWVNANFKETQLTDVRIG
;
A
#
# COMPACT_ATOMS: atom_id res chain seq x y z
N ILE A 1 -12.44 8.52 -29.58
CA ILE A 1 -10.99 8.64 -29.31
C ILE A 1 -10.41 9.35 -30.52
N LEU A 2 -9.56 10.36 -30.33
CA LEU A 2 -8.96 11.13 -31.43
C LEU A 2 -7.60 10.57 -31.83
N VAL A 3 -6.77 10.24 -30.85
CA VAL A 3 -5.44 9.65 -31.05
C VAL A 3 -5.29 8.50 -30.05
N SER A 4 -4.74 7.37 -30.49
CA SER A 4 -4.31 6.27 -29.63
C SER A 4 -2.80 6.13 -29.76
N LEU A 5 -2.09 6.22 -28.64
CA LEU A 5 -0.67 5.91 -28.56
C LEU A 5 -0.48 4.39 -28.40
N ASP A 6 0.74 3.91 -28.61
CA ASP A 6 1.10 2.54 -28.28
C ASP A 6 0.91 2.30 -26.77
N LYS A 7 0.18 1.23 -26.44
CA LYS A 7 -0.21 0.88 -25.07
C LYS A 7 0.70 -0.14 -24.45
N THR A 8 1.65 -0.70 -25.21
CA THR A 8 2.45 -1.86 -24.81
C THR A 8 3.21 -1.56 -23.51
N ASP A 9 3.97 -0.48 -23.47
CA ASP A 9 4.75 -0.09 -22.28
C ASP A 9 3.86 0.24 -21.09
N ALA A 10 2.78 0.99 -21.30
CA ALA A 10 1.85 1.36 -20.24
C ALA A 10 1.10 0.12 -19.67
N THR A 11 0.80 -0.86 -20.52
CA THR A 11 0.17 -2.13 -20.11
C THR A 11 1.16 -2.97 -19.30
N ILE A 12 2.41 -3.06 -19.73
CA ILE A 12 3.48 -3.74 -18.99
C ILE A 12 3.71 -3.07 -17.64
N ALA A 13 3.76 -1.73 -17.59
CA ALA A 13 3.91 -0.96 -16.37
C ALA A 13 2.75 -1.21 -15.39
N LEU A 14 1.50 -1.21 -15.88
CA LEU A 14 0.33 -1.54 -15.05
C LEU A 14 0.40 -2.97 -14.50
N ASN A 15 0.78 -3.95 -15.31
CA ASN A 15 0.92 -5.33 -14.86
C ASN A 15 2.03 -5.47 -13.81
N LYS A 16 3.17 -4.79 -13.99
CA LYS A 16 4.25 -4.73 -12.98
C LYS A 16 3.75 -4.12 -11.67
N ALA A 17 3.03 -3.01 -11.72
CA ALA A 17 2.47 -2.35 -10.53
C ALA A 17 1.48 -3.26 -9.77
N LYS A 18 0.57 -3.94 -10.50
CA LYS A 18 -0.36 -4.92 -9.93
C LYS A 18 0.36 -6.09 -9.25
N ASN A 19 1.39 -6.65 -9.89
CA ASN A 19 2.18 -7.74 -9.32
C ASN A 19 2.94 -7.29 -8.07
N ASN A 20 3.48 -6.07 -8.08
CA ASN A 20 4.12 -5.48 -6.92
C ASN A 20 3.13 -5.34 -5.75
N LEU A 21 1.94 -4.78 -5.99
CA LEU A 21 0.89 -4.70 -4.97
C LEU A 21 0.54 -6.09 -4.40
N ALA A 22 0.39 -7.11 -5.26
CA ALA A 22 0.11 -8.47 -4.81
C ALA A 22 1.26 -9.05 -3.95
N ASN A 23 2.53 -8.74 -4.27
CA ASN A 23 3.68 -9.14 -3.47
C ASN A 23 3.68 -8.45 -2.10
N ILE A 24 3.46 -7.14 -2.07
CA ILE A 24 3.41 -6.36 -0.82
C ILE A 24 2.28 -6.86 0.08
N VAL A 25 1.07 -7.05 -0.47
CA VAL A 25 -0.07 -7.61 0.29
C VAL A 25 0.27 -8.98 0.87
N ARG A 26 0.92 -9.87 0.11
CA ARG A 26 1.36 -11.19 0.60
C ARG A 26 2.40 -11.07 1.70
N GLN A 27 3.39 -10.19 1.54
CA GLN A 27 4.43 -9.96 2.54
C GLN A 27 3.85 -9.39 3.84
N THR A 28 2.95 -8.42 3.75
CA THR A 28 2.28 -7.86 4.92
C THR A 28 1.39 -8.91 5.58
N ASN A 29 0.64 -9.71 4.82
CA ASN A 29 -0.16 -10.80 5.37
C ASN A 29 0.70 -11.85 6.12
N LYS A 30 1.91 -12.13 5.65
CA LYS A 30 2.87 -12.99 6.36
C LYS A 30 3.20 -12.45 7.76
N LEU A 31 3.36 -11.14 7.92
CA LEU A 31 3.61 -10.52 9.24
C LEU A 31 2.41 -10.71 10.20
N TYR A 32 1.17 -10.65 9.71
CA TYR A 32 -0.02 -10.96 10.50
C TYR A 32 -0.11 -12.46 10.86
N LEU A 33 0.29 -13.35 9.95
CA LEU A 33 0.32 -14.78 10.27
C LEU A 33 1.39 -15.11 11.33
N GLN A 34 2.52 -14.39 11.32
CA GLN A 34 3.54 -14.46 12.37
C GLN A 34 3.00 -14.01 13.74
N ASP A 35 2.05 -13.09 13.78
CA ASP A 35 1.40 -12.67 15.04
C ASP A 35 0.77 -13.86 15.79
N LYS A 36 0.07 -14.74 15.06
CA LYS A 36 -0.49 -15.97 15.63
C LYS A 36 0.60 -16.92 16.13
N GLN A 37 1.71 -17.03 15.39
CA GLN A 37 2.84 -17.86 15.79
C GLN A 37 3.47 -17.36 17.10
N TYR A 38 3.77 -16.06 17.19
CA TYR A 38 4.33 -15.46 18.41
C TYR A 38 3.35 -15.52 19.58
N SER A 39 2.04 -15.35 19.35
CA SER A 39 1.02 -15.52 20.39
C SER A 39 1.00 -16.95 20.94
N ALA A 40 1.12 -17.96 20.07
CA ALA A 40 1.21 -19.36 20.48
C ALA A 40 2.51 -19.66 21.26
N GLU A 41 3.62 -19.05 20.86
CA GLU A 41 4.91 -19.17 21.56
C GLU A 41 4.85 -18.56 22.98
N VAL A 42 4.22 -17.39 23.13
CA VAL A 42 3.95 -16.79 24.45
C VAL A 42 3.05 -17.69 25.29
N ALA A 43 2.03 -18.30 24.70
CA ALA A 43 1.14 -19.23 25.41
C ALA A 43 1.90 -20.47 25.90
N SER A 44 2.76 -21.05 25.06
CA SER A 44 3.62 -22.19 25.42
C SER A 44 4.59 -21.84 26.56
N ALA A 45 5.32 -20.73 26.43
CA ALA A 45 6.26 -20.28 27.47
C ALA A 45 5.54 -19.94 28.79
N ARG A 46 4.29 -19.46 28.72
CA ARG A 46 3.46 -19.19 29.90
C ARG A 46 3.12 -20.48 30.64
N ILE A 47 2.71 -21.52 29.91
CA ILE A 47 2.41 -22.84 30.50
C ILE A 47 3.66 -23.39 31.20
N GLN A 48 4.82 -23.30 30.57
CA GLN A 48 6.07 -23.80 31.14
C GLN A 48 6.51 -23.04 32.41
N TYR A 49 6.32 -21.71 32.42
CA TYR A 49 6.53 -20.90 33.62
C TYR A 49 5.55 -21.26 34.73
N GLN A 50 4.27 -21.48 34.41
CA GLN A 50 3.26 -21.88 35.40
C GLN A 50 3.60 -23.24 36.03
N GLN A 51 3.99 -24.23 35.22
CA GLN A 51 4.42 -25.53 35.73
C GLN A 51 5.63 -25.41 36.67
N SER A 52 6.64 -24.63 36.27
CA SER A 52 7.84 -24.41 37.09
C SER A 52 7.53 -23.68 38.41
N LEU A 53 6.56 -22.75 38.38
CA LEU A 53 6.10 -22.02 39.55
C LEU A 53 5.35 -22.93 40.52
N GLU A 54 4.46 -23.78 40.02
CA GLU A 54 3.75 -24.78 40.82
C GLU A 54 4.71 -25.79 41.44
N ASP A 55 5.69 -26.29 40.68
CA ASP A 55 6.73 -27.20 41.18
C ASP A 55 7.57 -26.56 42.29
N TYR A 56 7.99 -25.31 42.11
CA TYR A 56 8.70 -24.57 43.15
C TYR A 56 7.83 -24.42 44.41
N ASN A 57 6.58 -23.98 44.25
CA ASN A 57 5.64 -23.79 45.37
C ASN A 57 5.35 -25.09 46.13
N ARG A 58 5.27 -26.23 45.43
CA ARG A 58 5.12 -27.55 46.06
C ARG A 58 6.37 -27.99 46.83
N ARG A 59 7.56 -27.65 46.35
CA ARG A 59 8.84 -28.11 46.94
C ARG A 59 9.31 -27.26 48.12
N VAL A 60 8.95 -25.98 48.17
CA VAL A 60 9.27 -25.08 49.30
C VAL A 60 8.87 -25.66 50.68
N PRO A 61 7.62 -26.12 50.92
CA PRO A 61 7.25 -26.69 52.23
C PRO A 61 7.97 -28.02 52.51
N LEU A 62 8.23 -28.85 51.49
CA LEU A 62 8.95 -30.12 51.64
C LEU A 62 10.41 -29.91 52.04
N ALA A 63 11.07 -28.86 51.52
CA ALA A 63 12.41 -28.48 51.93
C ALA A 63 12.45 -28.00 53.39
N LYS A 64 11.44 -27.23 53.81
CA LYS A 64 11.31 -26.78 55.21
C LYS A 64 11.13 -27.96 56.19
N GLN A 65 10.48 -29.04 55.74
CA GLN A 65 10.30 -30.27 56.51
C GLN A 65 11.51 -31.21 56.44
N GLY A 66 12.58 -30.85 55.72
CA GLY A 66 13.78 -31.69 55.57
C GLY A 66 13.61 -32.89 54.63
N VAL A 67 12.49 -32.97 53.89
CA VAL A 67 12.16 -34.09 52.99
C VAL A 67 12.96 -34.04 51.68
N ILE A 68 13.43 -32.86 51.27
CA ILE A 68 14.27 -32.68 50.08
C ILE A 68 15.54 -31.88 50.38
N SER A 69 16.58 -32.07 49.58
CA SER A 69 17.85 -31.36 49.73
C SER A 69 17.74 -29.87 49.37
N LYS A 70 18.60 -29.04 49.97
CA LYS A 70 18.72 -27.61 49.61
C LYS A 70 19.10 -27.41 48.14
N GLU A 71 20.01 -28.24 47.62
CA GLU A 71 20.41 -28.26 46.22
C GLU A 71 19.22 -28.50 45.27
N THR A 72 18.33 -29.43 45.61
CA THR A 72 17.12 -29.69 44.82
C THR A 72 16.21 -28.45 44.79
N LEU A 73 16.07 -27.74 45.91
CA LEU A 73 15.30 -26.51 45.97
C LEU A 73 15.93 -25.40 45.12
N GLU A 74 17.26 -25.23 45.19
CA GLU A 74 17.97 -24.25 44.35
C GLU A 74 17.81 -24.55 42.86
N HIS A 75 17.99 -25.81 42.43
CA HIS A 75 17.77 -26.20 41.04
C HIS A 75 16.34 -25.88 40.56
N THR A 76 15.33 -26.09 41.40
CA THR A 76 13.93 -25.74 41.05
C THR A 76 13.71 -24.24 40.97
N LYS A 77 14.39 -23.45 41.82
CA LYS A 77 14.38 -21.99 41.76
C LYS A 77 15.05 -21.50 40.47
N ASP A 78 16.18 -22.08 40.08
CA ASP A 78 16.88 -21.71 38.85
C ASP A 78 16.05 -22.04 37.61
N THR A 79 15.35 -23.18 37.62
CA THR A 79 14.39 -23.57 36.57
C THR A 79 13.21 -22.59 36.49
N LEU A 80 12.69 -22.12 37.63
CA LEU A 80 11.66 -21.08 37.67
C LEU A 80 12.17 -19.75 37.10
N ILE A 81 13.39 -19.35 37.45
CA ILE A 81 14.01 -18.11 36.94
C ILE A 81 14.23 -18.22 35.42
N SER A 82 14.73 -19.34 34.93
CA SER A 82 14.97 -19.54 33.49
C SER A 82 13.67 -19.56 32.68
N SER A 83 12.63 -20.26 33.16
CA SER A 83 11.31 -20.29 32.49
C SER A 83 10.63 -18.92 32.51
N LYS A 84 10.79 -18.12 33.58
CA LYS A 84 10.33 -16.73 33.62
C LYS A 84 11.06 -15.85 32.61
N ALA A 85 12.38 -16.01 32.50
CA ALA A 85 13.18 -15.28 31.51
C ALA A 85 12.76 -15.65 30.07
N ALA A 86 12.52 -16.93 29.80
CA ALA A 86 12.03 -17.41 28.50
C ALA A 86 10.64 -16.84 28.16
N LEU A 87 9.70 -16.83 29.12
CA LEU A 87 8.40 -16.18 28.94
C LEU A 87 8.53 -14.69 28.62
N ASN A 88 9.38 -13.98 29.36
CA ASN A 88 9.62 -12.56 29.11
C ASN A 88 10.19 -12.34 27.70
N ALA A 89 11.15 -13.16 27.26
CA ALA A 89 11.71 -13.09 25.92
C ALA A 89 10.63 -13.30 24.84
N ALA A 90 9.78 -14.32 24.99
CA ALA A 90 8.66 -14.58 24.08
C ALA A 90 7.66 -13.40 24.03
N ILE A 91 7.35 -12.80 25.18
CA ILE A 91 6.46 -11.62 25.24
C ILE A 91 7.09 -10.43 24.52
N GLN A 92 8.39 -10.20 24.67
CA GLN A 92 9.07 -9.11 23.97
C GLN A 92 9.12 -9.36 22.46
N ALA A 93 9.37 -10.58 22.02
CA ALA A 93 9.32 -10.96 20.61
C ALA A 93 7.93 -10.72 20.00
N TYR A 94 6.86 -11.13 20.71
CA TYR A 94 5.48 -10.86 20.29
C TYR A 94 5.19 -9.36 20.19
N LYS A 95 5.59 -8.56 21.20
CA LYS A 95 5.43 -7.10 21.18
C LYS A 95 6.18 -6.44 20.03
N ALA A 96 7.40 -6.88 19.74
CA ALA A 96 8.20 -6.38 18.64
C ALA A 96 7.50 -6.65 17.29
N ASN A 97 7.00 -7.87 17.08
CA ASN A 97 6.23 -8.19 15.87
C ASN A 97 4.94 -7.35 15.76
N LYS A 98 4.20 -7.20 16.87
CA LYS A 98 2.98 -6.39 16.90
C LYS A 98 3.24 -4.91 16.61
N ALA A 99 4.37 -4.38 17.06
CA ALA A 99 4.79 -3.01 16.77
C ALA A 99 5.09 -2.79 15.28
N LEU A 100 5.61 -3.78 14.56
CA LEU A 100 5.80 -3.70 13.11
C LEU A 100 4.48 -3.59 12.34
N VAL A 101 3.41 -4.18 12.87
CA VAL A 101 2.09 -4.21 12.24
C VAL A 101 1.17 -3.07 12.75
N MET A 102 1.54 -2.38 13.83
CA MET A 102 0.85 -1.20 14.39
C MET A 102 -0.67 -1.38 14.67
N ASN A 103 -1.18 -2.60 14.71
CA ASN A 103 -2.62 -2.91 14.83
C ASN A 103 -3.51 -2.20 13.77
N THR A 104 -2.91 -1.67 12.71
CA THR A 104 -3.59 -1.08 11.56
C THR A 104 -4.17 -2.21 10.72
N PRO A 105 -5.33 -2.08 10.07
CA PRO A 105 -5.81 -3.10 9.14
C PRO A 105 -4.94 -3.15 7.88
N LEU A 106 -4.83 -4.34 7.25
CA LEU A 106 -3.97 -4.60 6.10
C LEU A 106 -4.11 -3.55 4.97
N ASN A 107 -5.32 -3.11 4.69
CA ASN A 107 -5.65 -2.14 3.64
C ASN A 107 -5.23 -0.69 3.94
N ARG A 108 -4.88 -0.38 5.20
CA ARG A 108 -4.40 0.95 5.62
C ARG A 108 -2.91 0.96 5.91
N GLN A 109 -2.21 -0.15 5.68
CA GLN A 109 -0.78 -0.17 5.87
C GLN A 109 -0.10 0.72 4.83
N PRO A 110 0.84 1.60 5.23
CA PRO A 110 1.47 2.56 4.32
C PRO A 110 2.01 1.93 3.04
N GLN A 111 2.71 0.80 3.15
CA GLN A 111 3.27 0.08 2.00
C GLN A 111 2.19 -0.45 1.04
N VAL A 112 1.05 -0.90 1.57
CA VAL A 112 -0.08 -1.41 0.76
C VAL A 112 -0.77 -0.25 0.06
N VAL A 113 -0.98 0.87 0.77
CA VAL A 113 -1.58 2.08 0.20
C VAL A 113 -0.69 2.65 -0.91
N GLU A 114 0.61 2.78 -0.66
CA GLU A 114 1.60 3.23 -1.63
C GLU A 114 1.61 2.37 -2.90
N ALA A 115 1.64 1.04 -2.74
CA ALA A 115 1.58 0.12 -3.88
C ALA A 115 0.24 0.18 -4.63
N ALA A 116 -0.87 0.45 -3.92
CA ALA A 116 -2.18 0.64 -4.52
C ALA A 116 -2.24 1.95 -5.32
N ASP A 117 -1.66 3.03 -4.80
CA ASP A 117 -1.59 4.31 -5.49
C ASP A 117 -0.68 4.24 -6.72
N ALA A 118 0.48 3.58 -6.64
CA ALA A 118 1.32 3.27 -7.80
C ALA A 118 0.56 2.48 -8.89
N THR A 119 -0.33 1.57 -8.49
CA THR A 119 -1.19 0.85 -9.44
C THR A 119 -2.22 1.78 -10.10
N LYS A 120 -2.80 2.73 -9.35
CA LYS A 120 -3.72 3.73 -9.90
C LYS A 120 -3.01 4.67 -10.87
N GLU A 121 -1.80 5.10 -10.55
CA GLU A 121 -0.98 5.94 -11.42
C GLU A 121 -0.65 5.23 -12.75
N ALA A 122 -0.21 3.97 -12.69
CA ALA A 122 0.04 3.18 -13.89
C ALA A 122 -1.23 2.96 -14.72
N TRP A 123 -2.38 2.77 -14.07
CA TRP A 123 -3.68 2.68 -14.76
C TRP A 123 -4.05 4.00 -15.44
N LEU A 124 -3.82 5.13 -14.77
CA LEU A 124 -4.08 6.45 -15.34
C LEU A 124 -3.17 6.74 -16.52
N ALA A 125 -1.89 6.38 -16.44
CA ALA A 125 -0.95 6.46 -17.56
C ALA A 125 -1.43 5.64 -18.76
N LEU A 126 -1.90 4.41 -18.53
CA LEU A 126 -2.52 3.60 -19.58
C LEU A 126 -3.77 4.27 -20.18
N LYS A 127 -4.63 4.86 -19.36
CA LYS A 127 -5.81 5.60 -19.87
C LYS A 127 -5.44 6.84 -20.67
N ARG A 128 -4.34 7.52 -20.32
CA ARG A 128 -3.84 8.70 -21.03
C ARG A 128 -3.23 8.38 -22.40
N THR A 129 -3.00 7.10 -22.75
CA THR A 129 -2.64 6.69 -24.11
C THR A 129 -3.77 6.92 -25.12
N ASP A 130 -5.03 6.93 -24.65
CA ASP A 130 -6.20 7.24 -25.47
C ASP A 130 -6.58 8.72 -25.31
N ILE A 131 -6.15 9.55 -26.26
CA ILE A 131 -6.43 10.98 -26.26
C ILE A 131 -7.85 11.21 -26.81
N ARG A 132 -8.66 11.92 -26.02
CA ARG A 132 -10.06 12.23 -26.33
C ARG A 132 -10.26 13.72 -26.46
N SER A 133 -11.26 14.11 -27.25
CA SER A 133 -11.67 15.51 -27.33
C SER A 133 -12.28 15.94 -26.00
N PRO A 134 -11.89 17.09 -25.42
CA PRO A 134 -12.54 17.64 -24.23
C PRO A 134 -13.92 18.24 -24.54
N VAL A 135 -14.17 18.59 -25.81
CA VAL A 135 -15.39 19.25 -26.27
C VAL A 135 -15.95 18.59 -27.53
N THR A 136 -17.24 18.77 -27.79
CA THR A 136 -17.86 18.40 -29.06
C THR A 136 -17.56 19.49 -30.09
N GLY A 137 -16.99 19.11 -31.23
CA GLY A 137 -16.48 20.08 -32.20
C GLY A 137 -15.89 19.43 -33.45
N TYR A 138 -15.32 20.28 -34.30
CA TYR A 138 -14.66 19.90 -35.54
C TYR A 138 -13.14 20.04 -35.39
N ILE A 139 -12.38 19.19 -36.07
CA ILE A 139 -10.93 19.28 -36.10
C ILE A 139 -10.55 20.36 -37.11
N ALA A 140 -9.98 21.48 -36.64
CA ALA A 140 -9.52 22.57 -37.51
C ALA A 140 -8.10 22.35 -38.02
N GLN A 141 -7.25 21.71 -37.21
CA GLN A 141 -5.87 21.41 -37.58
C GLN A 141 -5.43 20.09 -36.96
N ARG A 142 -4.68 19.29 -37.75
CA ARG A 142 -3.98 18.09 -37.27
C ARG A 142 -2.50 18.24 -37.56
N SER A 143 -1.69 18.12 -36.51
CA SER A 143 -0.23 18.34 -36.58
C SER A 143 0.59 17.05 -36.47
N VAL A 144 -0.06 15.88 -36.35
CA VAL A 144 0.62 14.58 -36.21
C VAL A 144 0.09 13.52 -37.15
N GLN A 145 0.94 12.54 -37.47
CA GLN A 145 0.64 11.40 -38.33
C GLN A 145 0.87 10.05 -37.62
N VAL A 146 0.27 8.99 -38.17
CA VAL A 146 0.46 7.63 -37.65
C VAL A 146 1.92 7.22 -37.86
N GLY A 147 2.56 6.72 -36.81
CA GLY A 147 3.97 6.32 -36.82
C GLY A 147 4.93 7.40 -36.31
N GLU A 148 4.46 8.63 -36.10
CA GLU A 148 5.27 9.67 -35.46
C GLU A 148 5.33 9.49 -33.94
N THR A 149 6.52 9.75 -33.37
CA THR A 149 6.72 9.83 -31.92
C THR A 149 6.32 11.21 -31.42
N VAL A 150 5.59 11.25 -30.30
CA VAL A 150 5.10 12.50 -29.70
C VAL A 150 5.59 12.64 -28.26
N SER A 151 5.86 13.87 -27.84
CA SER A 151 6.31 14.19 -26.48
C SER A 151 5.17 14.75 -25.63
N PRO A 152 5.21 14.57 -24.29
CA PRO A 152 4.25 15.21 -23.39
C PRO A 152 4.20 16.74 -23.61
N GLY A 153 2.99 17.29 -23.71
CA GLY A 153 2.77 18.73 -23.94
C GLY A 153 2.80 19.14 -25.42
N GLN A 154 3.16 18.25 -26.34
CA GLN A 154 3.09 18.53 -27.77
C GLN A 154 1.63 18.68 -28.22
N SER A 155 1.32 19.77 -28.92
CA SER A 155 0.01 19.99 -29.51
C SER A 155 -0.19 19.05 -30.71
N LEU A 156 -1.19 18.18 -30.63
CA LEU A 156 -1.47 17.19 -31.67
C LEU A 156 -2.53 17.67 -32.67
N MET A 157 -3.54 18.38 -32.17
CA MET A 157 -4.72 18.78 -32.92
C MET A 157 -5.38 20.01 -32.30
N ALA A 158 -6.06 20.81 -33.12
CA ALA A 158 -6.95 21.88 -32.69
C ALA A 158 -8.41 21.48 -32.93
N VAL A 159 -9.23 21.55 -31.89
CA VAL A 159 -10.69 21.27 -31.97
C VAL A 159 -11.45 22.58 -31.79
N VAL A 160 -12.27 22.93 -32.76
CA VAL A 160 -13.18 24.09 -32.72
C VAL A 160 -14.54 23.62 -32.21
N PRO A 161 -15.08 24.20 -31.13
CA PRO A 161 -16.39 23.83 -30.60
C PRO A 161 -17.51 23.97 -31.64
N ALA A 162 -18.45 23.00 -31.67
CA ALA A 162 -19.57 23.04 -32.61
C ALA A 162 -20.67 24.05 -32.23
N ARG A 163 -20.57 24.67 -31.05
CA ARG A 163 -21.50 25.68 -30.52
C ARG A 163 -20.70 26.92 -30.14
N GLN A 164 -21.31 28.10 -30.22
CA GLN A 164 -20.68 29.40 -29.91
C GLN A 164 -19.59 29.84 -30.90
N MET A 165 -19.80 29.64 -32.21
CA MET A 165 -18.96 30.28 -33.23
C MET A 165 -19.38 31.75 -33.40
N TRP A 166 -18.40 32.65 -33.45
CA TRP A 166 -18.58 34.05 -33.83
C TRP A 166 -17.79 34.35 -35.11
N VAL A 167 -18.29 35.30 -35.89
CA VAL A 167 -17.58 35.79 -37.08
C VAL A 167 -16.91 37.10 -36.70
N ASN A 168 -15.60 37.22 -36.92
CA ASN A 168 -14.93 38.50 -36.85
C ASN A 168 -15.06 39.21 -38.20
N ALA A 169 -15.76 40.33 -38.23
CA ALA A 169 -15.95 41.15 -39.43
C ALA A 169 -15.10 42.41 -39.33
N ASN A 170 -14.02 42.46 -40.11
CA ASN A 170 -13.13 43.62 -40.17
C ASN A 170 -13.68 44.65 -41.16
N PHE A 171 -14.44 45.61 -40.67
CA PHE A 171 -14.94 46.74 -41.47
C PHE A 171 -13.95 47.89 -41.47
N LYS A 172 -13.83 48.61 -42.59
CA LYS A 172 -13.14 49.90 -42.60
C LYS A 172 -13.97 50.91 -41.82
N GLU A 173 -13.34 51.88 -41.18
CA GLU A 173 -14.02 52.90 -40.38
C GLU A 173 -15.11 53.65 -41.18
N THR A 174 -14.86 53.89 -42.46
CA THR A 174 -15.83 54.49 -43.40
C THR A 174 -17.04 53.60 -43.71
N GLN A 175 -17.02 52.34 -43.31
CA GLN A 175 -18.09 51.35 -43.51
C GLN A 175 -18.85 51.05 -42.20
N LEU A 176 -18.48 51.70 -41.09
CA LEU A 176 -19.11 51.49 -39.77
C LEU A 176 -20.31 52.42 -39.52
N THR A 177 -20.57 53.41 -40.38
CA THR A 177 -21.57 54.47 -40.16
C THR A 177 -22.97 53.94 -39.87
N ASP A 178 -23.35 52.81 -40.47
CA ASP A 178 -24.67 52.19 -40.31
C ASP A 178 -24.66 50.93 -39.42
N VAL A 179 -23.52 50.57 -38.82
CA VAL A 179 -23.40 49.38 -37.96
C VAL A 179 -23.95 49.68 -36.56
N ARG A 180 -24.85 48.82 -36.07
CA ARG A 180 -25.42 48.89 -34.71
C ARG A 180 -25.39 47.51 -34.05
N ILE A 181 -25.28 47.49 -32.73
CA ILE A 181 -25.39 46.25 -31.94
C ILE A 181 -26.86 45.79 -32.00
N GLY A 182 -27.11 44.57 -32.46
CA GLY A 182 -28.44 43.95 -32.49
C GLY A 182 -28.74 43.25 -33.81
#